data_AF-A0A9D5ZPQ3-F1
#
_entry.id   AF-A0A9D5ZPQ3-F1
#
_cell.length_a   1.000
_cell.length_b   1.000
_cell.length_c   1.000
_cell.angle_alpha   90.00
_cell.angle_beta   90.00
_cell.angle_gamma   90.00
#
_symmetry.space_group_name_H-M   'P 1'
#
loop_
_entity.id
_entity.type
_entity.pdbx_description
1 polymer ?
#
loop_
_entity_poly.entity_id
_entity_poly.type
_entity_poly.pdbx_seq_one_letter_code
_entity_poly.pdbx_strand_id
1 'polypeptide(L)'
;MPTYRRSLIFNINKFQVYILFPTIITALVILSFLGLLYYLSVNEAAVVYETANSTVVYNQFFGNVKNFIPVIVAIISIMVLILVFWSYRTSNKLVGPYERILKELDEIIEGKRDKISPTREGDEMFEELLKRINLLVEKHKSHGL
;
A
#
# COMPACT_ATOMS: atom_id res chain seq x y z
N MET A 1 -33.19 4.41 11.02
CA MET A 1 -31.82 4.96 10.90
C MET A 1 -30.96 3.88 10.25
N PRO A 2 -30.34 4.11 9.08
CA PRO A 2 -29.58 3.05 8.42
C PRO A 2 -28.20 2.92 9.07
N THR A 3 -27.95 1.78 9.71
CA THR A 3 -26.66 1.35 10.23
C THR A 3 -25.72 0.98 9.08
N TYR A 4 -24.94 1.94 8.61
CA TYR A 4 -23.88 1.73 7.63
C TYR A 4 -22.67 1.06 8.31
N ARG A 5 -22.74 -0.26 8.57
CA ARG A 5 -21.58 -1.05 8.96
C ARG A 5 -20.69 -1.25 7.74
N ARG A 6 -19.80 -0.29 7.48
CA ARG A 6 -18.60 -0.48 6.65
C ARG A 6 -17.75 -1.58 7.29
N SER A 7 -17.82 -2.80 6.76
CA SER A 7 -16.73 -3.77 6.89
C SER A 7 -15.53 -3.30 6.06
N LEU A 8 -14.95 -2.16 6.44
CA LEU A 8 -13.85 -1.47 5.75
C LEU A 8 -12.59 -2.34 5.58
N ILE A 9 -12.51 -3.43 6.36
CA ILE A 9 -11.35 -4.32 6.43
C ILE A 9 -11.55 -5.58 5.56
N PHE A 10 -12.79 -5.93 5.16
CA PHE A 10 -13.08 -7.21 4.48
C PHE A 10 -13.72 -7.08 3.09
N ASN A 11 -14.13 -5.89 2.66
CA ASN A 11 -14.53 -5.65 1.26
C ASN A 11 -13.37 -5.03 0.48
N ILE A 12 -12.30 -5.81 0.32
CA ILE A 12 -11.15 -5.43 -0.51
C ILE A 12 -11.48 -5.87 -1.94
N ASN A 13 -11.59 -4.92 -2.87
CA ASN A 13 -11.78 -5.24 -4.29
C ASN A 13 -10.58 -6.06 -4.80
N LYS A 14 -10.83 -7.00 -5.72
CA LYS A 14 -9.82 -7.82 -6.42
C LYS A 14 -8.59 -7.01 -6.86
N PHE A 15 -8.76 -5.78 -7.35
CA PHE A 15 -7.64 -4.91 -7.74
C PHE A 15 -6.83 -4.37 -6.55
N GLN A 16 -7.50 -4.05 -5.43
CA GLN A 16 -6.83 -3.62 -4.21
C GLN A 16 -6.00 -4.76 -3.61
N VAL A 17 -6.44 -6.02 -3.74
CA VAL A 17 -5.68 -7.20 -3.28
C VAL A 17 -4.32 -7.26 -3.98
N TYR A 18 -4.25 -7.03 -5.29
CA TYR A 18 -2.99 -7.07 -6.03
C TYR A 18 -1.99 -5.98 -5.63
N ILE A 19 -2.46 -4.85 -5.08
CA ILE A 19 -1.59 -3.75 -4.61
C ILE A 19 -1.24 -3.94 -3.13
N LEU A 20 -2.24 -4.23 -2.30
CA LEU A 20 -2.10 -4.31 -0.85
C LEU A 20 -1.37 -5.57 -0.40
N PHE A 21 -1.66 -6.72 -1.00
CA PHE A 21 -1.13 -7.99 -0.53
C PHE A 21 0.40 -8.09 -0.68
N PRO A 22 1.01 -7.72 -1.83
CA PRO A 22 2.47 -7.67 -1.93
C PRO A 22 3.07 -6.64 -0.97
N THR A 23 2.45 -5.46 -0.83
CA THR A 23 2.93 -4.41 0.08
C THR A 23 2.96 -4.90 1.53
N ILE A 24 1.90 -5.58 1.98
CA ILE A 24 1.80 -6.14 3.34
C ILE A 24 2.80 -7.28 3.54
N ILE A 25 2.93 -8.19 2.57
CA ILE A 25 3.92 -9.28 2.66
C ILE A 25 5.34 -8.71 2.76
N THR A 26 5.70 -7.77 1.89
CA THR A 26 7.02 -7.12 1.93
C THR A 26 7.24 -6.41 3.26
N ALA A 27 6.23 -5.70 3.78
CA ALA A 27 6.30 -5.06 5.09
C ALA A 27 6.53 -6.09 6.22
N LEU A 28 5.82 -7.22 6.21
CA LEU A 28 5.99 -8.29 7.21
C LEU A 28 7.36 -8.94 7.14
N VAL A 29 7.89 -9.20 5.94
CA VAL A 29 9.24 -9.73 5.74
C VAL A 29 10.28 -8.76 6.28
N ILE A 30 10.16 -7.46 5.96
CA ILE A 30 11.07 -6.42 6.45
C ILE A 30 11.01 -6.33 7.98
N LEU A 31 9.81 -6.30 8.57
CA LEU A 31 9.64 -6.23 10.03
C LEU A 31 10.20 -7.47 10.73
N SER A 32 10.03 -8.66 10.14
CA SER A 32 10.57 -9.91 10.68
C SER A 32 12.11 -9.90 10.64
N PHE A 33 12.69 -9.42 9.55
CA PHE A 33 14.14 -9.28 9.41
C PHE A 33 14.71 -8.23 10.38
N LEU A 34 14.04 -7.09 10.54
CA LEU A 34 14.42 -6.07 11.51
C LEU A 34 14.32 -6.58 12.95
N GLY A 35 13.29 -7.37 13.26
CA GLY A 35 13.14 -8.03 14.55
C GLY A 35 14.29 -8.99 14.85
N LEU A 36 14.74 -9.75 13.85
CA LEU A 36 15.93 -10.60 13.96
C LEU A 36 17.20 -9.79 14.19
N LEU A 37 17.40 -8.70 13.45
CA LEU A 37 18.55 -7.81 13.64
C LEU A 37 18.56 -7.17 15.03
N TYR A 38 17.39 -6.74 15.51
CA TYR A 38 17.23 -6.23 16.87
C TYR A 38 17.57 -7.31 17.92
N TYR A 39 17.03 -8.52 17.75
CA TYR A 39 17.32 -9.65 18.63
C TYR A 39 18.81 -9.97 18.69
N LEU A 40 19.50 -10.00 17.53
CA LEU A 40 20.94 -10.24 17.45
C LEU A 40 21.76 -9.08 18.01
N SER A 41 21.26 -7.85 17.92
CA SER A 41 21.91 -6.66 18.47
C SER A 41 21.79 -6.60 19.99
N VAL A 42 20.67 -7.03 20.58
CA VAL A 42 20.43 -6.99 22.02
C VAL A 42 21.06 -8.17 22.73
N ASN A 43 20.93 -9.37 22.15
CA ASN A 43 21.61 -10.54 22.70
C ASN A 43 23.08 -10.40 22.41
N GLU A 44 23.85 -10.17 23.48
CA GLU A 44 25.28 -10.37 23.48
C GLU A 44 25.56 -11.87 23.32
N ALA A 45 25.37 -12.38 22.11
CA ALA A 45 26.10 -13.55 21.67
C ALA A 45 27.56 -13.10 21.55
N ALA A 46 28.21 -12.94 22.71
CA ALA A 46 29.65 -12.99 22.80
C ALA A 46 30.02 -14.33 22.17
N VAL A 47 30.43 -14.29 20.91
CA VAL A 47 31.05 -15.43 20.27
C VAL A 47 32.42 -15.54 20.92
N VAL A 48 32.45 -16.19 22.08
CA VAL A 48 33.67 -16.51 22.80
C VAL A 48 34.30 -17.67 22.06
N TYR A 49 35.19 -17.35 21.10
CA TYR A 49 36.15 -18.35 20.64
C TYR A 49 37.22 -18.46 21.72
N GLU A 50 37.12 -19.48 22.58
CA GLU A 50 38.24 -19.90 23.43
C GLU A 50 39.35 -20.45 22.53
N THR A 51 40.20 -19.55 22.06
CA THR A 51 41.48 -19.94 21.48
C THR A 51 42.46 -20.02 22.65
N ALA A 52 43.05 -21.21 22.85
CA ALA A 52 43.70 -21.70 24.05
C ALA A 52 44.73 -20.81 24.80
N ASN A 53 45.05 -19.60 24.35
CA ASN A 53 45.95 -18.67 25.05
C ASN A 53 45.64 -17.17 24.86
N SER A 54 44.52 -16.78 24.24
CA SER A 54 44.09 -15.37 24.26
C SER A 54 42.61 -15.24 23.92
N THR A 55 41.83 -14.71 24.86
CA THR A 55 40.45 -14.26 24.60
C THR A 55 40.52 -12.97 23.78
N VAL A 56 40.59 -13.10 22.45
CA VAL A 56 40.41 -11.96 21.55
C VAL A 56 38.92 -11.66 21.50
N VAL A 57 38.46 -10.78 22.39
CA VAL A 57 37.08 -10.31 22.41
C VAL A 57 36.88 -9.38 21.22
N TYR A 58 36.24 -9.86 20.14
CA TYR A 58 35.83 -9.06 18.98
C TYR A 58 34.69 -8.06 19.29
N ASN A 59 34.64 -7.50 20.51
CA ASN A 59 33.57 -6.59 20.95
C ASN A 59 33.69 -5.16 20.40
N GLN A 60 34.77 -4.81 19.72
CA GLN A 60 35.12 -3.41 19.53
C GLN A 60 34.39 -2.71 18.37
N PHE A 61 33.95 -3.45 17.34
CA PHE A 61 33.29 -2.83 16.18
C PHE A 61 31.79 -2.56 16.41
N PHE A 62 31.12 -3.37 17.22
CA PHE A 62 29.69 -3.23 17.48
C PHE A 62 29.38 -2.37 18.72
N GLY A 63 30.33 -2.12 19.64
CA GLY A 63 30.04 -1.42 20.90
C GLY A 63 29.39 -0.04 20.74
N ASN A 64 29.88 0.77 19.79
CA ASN A 64 29.33 2.11 19.56
C ASN A 64 28.09 2.11 18.66
N VAL A 65 28.00 1.17 17.70
CA VAL A 65 26.90 1.09 16.72
C VAL A 65 25.67 0.39 17.32
N LYS A 66 25.86 -0.54 18.27
CA LYS A 66 24.81 -1.30 18.95
C LYS A 66 23.75 -0.42 19.59
N ASN A 67 24.14 0.73 20.15
CA ASN A 67 23.18 1.67 20.74
C ASN A 67 22.30 2.38 19.70
N PHE A 68 22.77 2.48 18.46
CA PHE A 68 22.01 3.09 17.35
C PHE A 68 21.12 2.08 16.61
N ILE A 69 21.42 0.78 16.66
CA ILE A 69 20.63 -0.26 15.97
C ILE A 69 19.15 -0.24 16.40
N PRO A 70 18.78 -0.19 17.69
CA PRO A 70 17.38 -0.06 18.11
C PRO A 70 16.67 1.17 17.54
N VAL A 71 17.37 2.31 17.50
CA VAL A 71 16.83 3.57 16.99
C VAL A 71 16.58 3.49 15.48
N ILE A 72 17.53 2.93 14.74
CA ILE A 72 17.40 2.72 13.29
C ILE A 72 16.25 1.75 13.00
N VAL A 73 16.16 0.63 13.72
CA VAL A 73 15.06 -0.33 13.58
C VAL A 73 13.71 0.34 13.84
N ALA A 74 13.59 1.14 14.91
CA ALA A 74 12.35 1.86 15.22
C ALA A 74 11.95 2.85 14.11
N ILE A 75 12.91 3.61 13.56
CA ILE A 75 12.65 4.55 12.45
C ILE A 75 12.16 3.78 11.22
N ILE A 76 12.82 2.69 10.84
CA ILE A 76 12.43 1.90 9.67
C ILE A 76 11.04 1.28 9.89
N SER A 77 10.73 0.77 11.08
CA SER A 77 9.40 0.25 11.39
C SER A 77 8.31 1.30 11.23
N ILE A 78 8.54 2.55 11.67
CA ILE A 78 7.61 3.66 11.46
C ILE A 78 7.45 3.97 9.96
N MET A 79 8.55 4.02 9.21
CA MET A 79 8.49 4.24 7.75
C MET A 79 7.69 3.15 7.04
N VAL A 80 7.85 1.89 7.42
CA VAL A 80 7.08 0.76 6.87
C VAL A 80 5.58 0.95 7.16
N LEU A 81 5.20 1.35 8.37
CA LEU A 81 3.80 1.63 8.71
C LEU A 81 3.23 2.79 7.87
N ILE A 82 4.00 3.86 7.68
CA ILE A 82 3.62 4.98 6.82
C ILE A 82 3.41 4.51 5.39
N LEU A 83 4.31 3.67 4.85
CA LEU A 83 4.20 3.12 3.50
C LEU A 83 2.94 2.25 3.33
N VAL A 84 2.63 1.39 4.29
CA VAL A 84 1.41 0.58 4.26
C VAL A 84 0.16 1.46 4.27
N PHE A 85 0.12 2.46 5.16
CA PHE A 85 -1.01 3.40 5.24
C PHE A 85 -1.16 4.21 3.95
N TRP A 86 -0.05 4.65 3.37
CA TRP A 86 -0.04 5.42 2.14
C TRP A 86 -0.45 4.58 0.93
N SER A 87 0.02 3.33 0.84
CA SER A 87 -0.41 2.35 -0.16
C SER A 87 -1.93 2.10 -0.08
N TYR A 88 -2.46 1.93 1.13
CA TYR A 88 -3.89 1.80 1.37
C TYR A 88 -4.68 3.03 0.93
N ARG A 89 -4.22 4.23 1.29
CA ARG A 89 -4.83 5.49 0.88
C ARG A 89 -4.84 5.64 -0.65
N THR A 90 -3.74 5.32 -1.32
CA THR A 90 -3.62 5.40 -2.78
C THR A 90 -4.51 4.36 -3.48
N SER A 91 -4.54 3.13 -2.97
CA SER A 91 -5.41 2.06 -3.49
C SER A 91 -6.89 2.45 -3.44
N ASN A 92 -7.34 3.07 -2.33
CA ASN A 92 -8.71 3.58 -2.22
C ASN A 92 -9.01 4.73 -3.19
N LYS A 93 -8.03 5.60 -3.46
CA LYS A 93 -8.16 6.66 -4.46
C LYS A 93 -8.29 6.13 -5.89
N LEU A 94 -7.82 4.92 -6.20
CA LEU A 94 -7.90 4.36 -7.55
C LEU A 94 -9.16 3.53 -7.77
N VAL A 95 -9.49 2.67 -6.81
CA VAL A 95 -10.56 1.69 -6.97
C VAL A 95 -11.96 2.30 -6.88
N GLY A 96 -12.15 3.30 -6.00
CA GLY A 96 -13.43 4.00 -5.89
C GLY A 96 -13.88 4.65 -7.21
N PRO A 97 -13.02 5.48 -7.84
CA PRO A 97 -13.31 6.05 -9.16
C PRO A 97 -13.55 4.98 -10.22
N TYR A 98 -12.73 3.94 -10.25
CA TYR A 98 -12.84 2.86 -11.25
C TYR A 98 -14.21 2.15 -11.21
N GLU A 99 -14.66 1.70 -10.03
CA GLU A 99 -15.97 1.07 -9.88
C GLU A 99 -17.12 2.01 -10.27
N ARG A 100 -16.99 3.29 -9.92
CA ARG A 100 -17.99 4.30 -10.28
C ARG A 100 -18.07 4.48 -11.80
N ILE A 101 -16.94 4.61 -12.46
CA ILE A 101 -16.88 4.80 -13.92
C ILE A 101 -17.50 3.62 -14.64
N LEU A 102 -17.21 2.38 -14.21
CA LEU A 102 -17.84 1.18 -14.78
C LEU A 102 -19.37 1.21 -14.63
N LYS A 103 -19.86 1.50 -13.42
CA LYS A 103 -21.31 1.58 -13.18
C LYS A 103 -21.98 2.65 -14.04
N GLU A 104 -21.37 3.83 -14.15
CA GLU A 104 -21.91 4.91 -14.99
C GLU A 104 -21.88 4.55 -16.48
N LEU A 105 -20.88 3.80 -16.93
CA LEU A 105 -20.82 3.29 -18.30
C LEU A 105 -21.91 2.25 -18.56
N ASP A 106 -22.15 1.31 -17.64
CA ASP A 106 -23.22 0.32 -17.74
C ASP A 106 -24.60 1.00 -17.82
N GLU A 107 -24.83 2.04 -17.01
CA GLU A 107 -26.06 2.85 -17.05
C GLU A 107 -26.27 3.55 -18.42
N ILE A 108 -25.19 3.96 -19.08
CA ILE A 108 -25.25 4.55 -20.43
C ILE A 108 -25.57 3.50 -21.49
N ILE A 109 -24.95 2.32 -21.39
CA ILE A 109 -25.20 1.19 -22.29
C ILE A 109 -26.65 0.73 -22.17
N GLU A 110 -27.21 0.72 -20.97
CA GLU A 110 -28.62 0.39 -20.71
C GLU A 110 -29.60 1.52 -21.10
N GLY A 111 -29.10 2.67 -21.60
CA GLY A 111 -29.92 3.82 -21.97
C GLY A 111 -30.55 4.57 -20.80
N LYS A 112 -30.14 4.25 -19.55
CA LYS A 112 -30.62 4.92 -18.33
C LYS A 112 -29.96 6.28 -18.12
N ARG A 113 -28.85 6.54 -18.81
CA ARG A 113 -28.04 7.73 -18.62
C ARG A 113 -27.40 8.21 -19.91
N ASP A 114 -27.23 9.53 -20.02
CA ASP A 114 -26.79 10.16 -21.25
C ASP A 114 -25.29 10.42 -21.38
N LYS A 115 -24.58 10.48 -20.26
CA LYS A 115 -23.15 10.81 -20.16
C LYS A 115 -22.60 10.46 -18.78
N ILE A 116 -21.29 10.25 -18.70
CA ILE A 116 -20.56 10.00 -17.44
C ILE A 116 -20.42 11.33 -16.68
N SER A 117 -20.49 11.27 -15.35
CA SER A 117 -20.27 12.43 -14.48
C SER A 117 -18.90 13.06 -14.74
N PRO A 118 -18.76 14.39 -14.62
CA PRO A 118 -17.45 15.02 -14.58
C PRO A 118 -16.63 14.51 -13.39
N THR A 119 -15.31 14.73 -13.45
CA THR A 119 -14.36 14.34 -12.40
C THR A 119 -14.76 14.92 -11.04
N ARG A 120 -14.65 14.08 -10.01
CA ARG A 120 -14.75 14.45 -8.59
C ARG A 120 -13.36 14.42 -7.96
N GLU A 121 -13.25 14.94 -6.74
CA GLU A 121 -12.04 14.79 -5.93
C GLU A 121 -11.63 13.31 -5.83
N GLY A 122 -10.41 13.00 -6.27
CA GLY A 122 -9.88 11.63 -6.32
C GLY A 122 -9.92 10.96 -7.70
N ASP A 123 -10.63 11.51 -8.68
CA ASP A 123 -10.71 10.97 -10.04
C ASP A 123 -9.71 11.61 -11.02
N GLU A 124 -8.81 12.47 -10.55
CA GLU A 124 -7.90 13.27 -11.39
C GLU A 124 -7.12 12.40 -12.38
N MET A 125 -6.70 11.20 -11.96
CA MET A 125 -6.02 10.22 -12.82
C MET A 125 -6.87 9.74 -14.01
N PHE A 126 -8.20 9.77 -13.88
CA PHE A 126 -9.14 9.33 -14.90
C PHE A 126 -9.74 10.48 -15.71
N GLU A 127 -9.35 11.74 -15.48
CA GLU A 127 -9.97 12.89 -16.13
C GLU A 127 -9.94 12.81 -17.65
N GLU A 128 -8.78 12.48 -18.21
CA GLU A 128 -8.61 12.37 -19.66
C GLU A 128 -9.41 11.19 -20.23
N LEU A 129 -9.45 10.07 -19.52
CA LEU A 129 -10.25 8.91 -19.90
C LEU A 129 -11.74 9.27 -19.93
N LEU A 130 -12.24 9.96 -18.90
CA LEU A 130 -13.62 10.39 -18.80
C LEU A 130 -14.02 11.34 -19.93
N LYS A 131 -13.13 12.29 -20.30
CA LYS A 131 -13.33 13.17 -21.45
C LYS A 131 -13.46 12.37 -22.76
N ARG A 132 -12.55 11.42 -22.99
CA ARG A 132 -12.57 10.57 -24.20
C ARG A 132 -13.81 9.68 -24.26
N ILE A 133 -14.25 9.10 -23.14
CA ILE A 133 -15.48 8.30 -23.09
C ILE A 133 -16.70 9.17 -23.41
N ASN A 134 -16.83 10.35 -22.80
CA ASN A 134 -17.95 11.25 -23.08
C ASN A 134 -18.01 11.69 -24.54
N LEU A 135 -16.85 11.96 -25.18
CA LEU A 135 -16.79 12.25 -26.61
C LEU A 135 -17.28 11.07 -27.48
N LEU A 136 -16.93 9.83 -27.10
CA LEU A 136 -17.40 8.64 -27.80
C LEU A 136 -18.92 8.44 -27.65
N VAL A 137 -19.45 8.64 -26.45
CA VAL A 137 -20.90 8.54 -26.19
C VAL A 137 -21.67 9.58 -27.01
N GLU A 138 -21.18 10.82 -27.07
CA GLU A 138 -21.77 11.90 -27.87
C GLU A 138 -21.72 11.59 -29.38
N LYS A 139 -20.59 11.06 -29.86
CA LYS A 139 -20.45 10.64 -31.25
C LYS A 139 -21.39 9.50 -31.60
N HIS A 140 -21.57 8.53 -30.71
CA HIS A 140 -22.49 7.40 -30.93
C HIS A 140 -23.94 7.88 -31.04
N LYS A 141 -24.36 8.79 -30.16
CA LYS A 141 -25.69 9.40 -30.21
C LYS A 141 -25.95 10.23 -31.46
N SER A 142 -24.96 10.95 -31.95
CA SER A 142 -25.12 11.80 -33.15
C SER A 142 -25.21 11.01 -34.46
N HIS A 143 -24.76 9.74 -34.49
CA HIS A 143 -24.76 8.91 -35.70
C HIS A 143 -25.92 7.89 -35.77
N GLY A 144 -26.90 7.97 -34.86
CA GLY A 144 -28.22 7.36 -35.06
C GLY A 144 -28.26 5.84 -34.98
N LEU A 145 -28.38 5.35 -33.75
CA LEU A 145 -29.43 4.40 -33.35
C LEU A 145 -30.23 5.04 -32.22
#